data_AF-A0A9D8D9I0-F1
#
_entry.id   AF-A0A9D8D9I0-F1
#
_cell.length_a   1.000
_cell.length_b   1.000
_cell.length_c   1.000
_cell.angle_alpha   90.00
_cell.angle_beta   90.00
_cell.angle_gamma   90.00
#
_symmetry.space_group_name_H-M   'P 1'
#
loop_
_entity.id
_entity.type
_entity.pdbx_description
1 polymer ?
#
loop_
_entity_poly.entity_id
_entity_poly.type
_entity_poly.pdbx_seq_one_letter_code
_entity_poly.pdbx_strand_id
1 'polypeptide(L)'
;MPAILTSLVLALFGTVLIVWAPDVPGHGWIRATYMLFVVVALKLPLIAIIWWLIARNPESPGKRPTWLPAEQAEILALLEKESHRAAQLPDAVERLEYLSQEAWHVADRLDGEAKVDALTVALRIDLVRERARRERSEH
;
A
#
# COMPACT_ATOMS: atom_id res chain seq x y z
N MET A 1 12.29 -8.76 12.32
CA MET A 1 12.59 -10.18 12.59
C MET A 1 11.85 -10.80 13.77
N PRO A 2 11.55 -10.14 14.91
CA PRO A 2 10.90 -10.83 16.05
C PRO A 2 9.47 -11.30 15.73
N ALA A 3 8.67 -10.52 15.00
CA ALA A 3 7.27 -10.84 14.71
C ALA A 3 7.04 -12.15 13.91
N ILE A 4 7.96 -12.50 13.00
CA ILE A 4 7.89 -13.74 12.22
C ILE A 4 8.15 -14.94 13.13
N LEU A 5 9.14 -14.82 14.02
CA LEU A 5 9.45 -15.85 15.01
C LEU A 5 8.29 -16.06 15.97
N THR A 6 7.66 -14.97 16.46
CA THR A 6 6.48 -15.06 17.32
C THR A 6 5.29 -15.71 16.63
N SER A 7 5.05 -15.38 15.35
CA SER A 7 4.00 -15.99 14.53
C SER A 7 4.23 -17.49 14.33
N LEU A 8 5.48 -17.87 14.02
CA LEU A 8 5.87 -19.27 13.81
C LEU A 8 5.72 -20.09 15.09
N VAL A 9 6.15 -19.56 16.24
CA VAL A 9 6.01 -20.21 17.55
C VAL A 9 4.54 -20.40 17.90
N LEU A 10 3.70 -19.39 17.66
CA LEU A 10 2.28 -19.44 17.98
C LEU A 10 1.49 -20.37 17.04
N ALA A 11 1.87 -20.44 15.77
CA ALA A 11 1.33 -21.41 14.81
C ALA A 11 1.71 -22.85 15.17
N LEU A 12 2.97 -23.08 15.57
CA LEU A 12 3.42 -24.38 16.08
C LEU A 12 2.62 -24.78 17.34
N PHE A 13 2.47 -23.85 18.28
CA PHE A 13 1.75 -24.08 19.53
C PHE A 13 0.26 -24.37 19.29
N GLY A 14 -0.39 -23.63 18.38
CA GLY A 14 -1.78 -23.88 17.97
C GLY A 14 -1.96 -25.24 17.31
N THR A 15 -1.01 -25.69 16.50
CA THR A 15 -1.05 -27.01 15.85
C THR A 15 -0.92 -28.15 16.85
N VAL A 16 -0.04 -28.01 17.85
CA VAL A 16 0.12 -28.99 18.94
C VAL A 16 -1.15 -29.07 19.79
N LEU A 17 -1.80 -27.95 20.10
CA LEU A 17 -3.09 -27.95 20.81
C LEU A 17 -4.20 -28.65 20.00
N ILE A 18 -4.28 -28.44 18.68
CA ILE A 18 -5.29 -29.11 17.83
C ILE A 18 -5.10 -30.63 17.86
N VAL A 19 -3.86 -31.12 17.81
CA VAL A 19 -3.54 -32.55 17.82
C VAL A 19 -3.87 -33.19 19.17
N TRP A 20 -3.75 -32.44 20.28
CA TRP A 20 -4.09 -32.91 21.63
C TRP A 20 -5.58 -32.76 22.01
N ALA A 21 -6.36 -32.03 21.21
CA ALA A 21 -7.80 -31.82 21.42
C ALA A 21 -8.69 -33.09 21.55
N PRO A 22 -8.45 -34.19 20.80
CA PRO A 22 -9.37 -35.31 20.78
C PRO A 22 -9.31 -36.20 22.03
N ASP A 23 -8.19 -36.18 22.78
CA ASP A 23 -7.98 -37.08 23.94
C ASP A 23 -8.43 -36.51 25.28
N VAL A 24 -9.03 -35.31 25.33
CA VAL A 24 -9.52 -34.72 26.58
C VAL A 24 -10.82 -35.42 27.01
N PRO A 25 -10.84 -36.21 28.11
CA PRO A 25 -12.06 -36.79 28.63
C PRO A 25 -12.79 -35.70 29.44
N GLY A 26 -13.94 -35.25 28.96
CA GLY A 26 -14.70 -34.18 29.62
C GLY A 26 -16.06 -33.91 29.00
N HIS A 27 -16.97 -33.37 29.80
CA HIS A 27 -18.32 -32.96 29.41
C HIS A 27 -18.27 -32.01 28.20
N GLY A 28 -19.26 -32.10 27.29
CA GLY A 28 -19.25 -31.43 25.98
C GLY A 28 -19.00 -29.91 25.99
N TRP A 29 -19.30 -29.23 27.09
CA TRP A 29 -19.01 -27.79 27.27
C TRP A 29 -17.50 -27.49 27.33
N ILE A 30 -16.69 -28.37 27.92
CA ILE A 30 -15.22 -28.21 28.01
C ILE A 30 -14.60 -28.29 26.61
N ARG A 31 -15.09 -29.24 25.79
CA ARG A 31 -14.64 -29.43 24.41
C ARG A 31 -15.01 -28.22 23.53
N ALA A 32 -16.21 -27.66 23.71
CA ALA A 32 -16.62 -26.46 22.99
C ALA A 32 -15.76 -25.23 23.34
N THR A 33 -15.49 -25.00 24.62
CA THR A 33 -14.60 -23.90 25.08
C THR A 33 -13.19 -24.09 24.56
N TYR A 34 -12.68 -25.33 24.51
CA TYR A 34 -11.37 -25.63 23.97
C TYR A 34 -11.27 -25.34 22.47
N MET A 35 -12.25 -25.77 21.66
CA MET A 35 -12.28 -25.46 20.24
C MET A 35 -12.35 -23.95 19.98
N LEU A 36 -13.17 -23.22 20.76
CA LEU A 36 -13.25 -21.77 20.68
C LEU A 36 -11.89 -21.12 20.99
N PHE A 37 -11.23 -21.57 22.06
CA PHE A 37 -9.92 -21.09 22.46
C PHE A 37 -8.86 -21.30 21.37
N VAL A 38 -8.82 -22.48 20.73
CA VAL A 38 -7.90 -22.78 19.63
C VAL A 38 -8.12 -21.85 18.43
N VAL A 39 -9.38 -21.65 18.03
CA VAL A 39 -9.72 -20.76 16.90
C VAL A 39 -9.32 -19.32 17.21
N VAL A 40 -9.57 -18.84 18.43
CA VAL A 40 -9.20 -17.50 18.87
C VAL A 40 -7.68 -17.36 18.95
N ALA A 41 -6.98 -18.33 19.53
CA ALA A 41 -5.53 -18.35 19.64
C ALA A 41 -4.83 -18.35 18.27
N LEU A 42 -5.44 -18.95 17.25
CA LEU A 42 -4.93 -18.91 15.87
C LEU A 42 -5.28 -17.61 15.14
N LYS A 43 -6.49 -17.07 15.33
CA LYS A 43 -6.95 -15.88 14.59
C LYS A 43 -6.41 -14.57 15.17
N LEU A 44 -6.30 -14.44 16.49
CA LEU A 44 -5.78 -13.24 17.14
C LEU A 44 -4.37 -12.82 16.67
N PRO A 45 -3.38 -13.70 16.50
CA PRO A 45 -2.09 -13.28 15.98
C PRO A 45 -2.12 -12.87 14.52
N LEU A 46 -2.99 -13.50 13.71
CA LEU A 46 -3.16 -13.09 12.32
C LEU A 46 -3.69 -11.65 12.26
N ILE A 47 -4.70 -11.34 13.08
CA ILE A 47 -5.26 -10.00 13.22
C ILE A 47 -4.19 -9.03 13.76
N ALA A 48 -3.41 -9.43 14.77
CA ALA A 48 -2.35 -8.60 15.34
C ALA A 48 -1.24 -8.28 14.32
N ILE A 49 -0.86 -9.24 13.46
CA ILE A 49 0.13 -9.02 12.40
C ILE A 49 -0.42 -8.08 11.34
N ILE A 50 -1.67 -8.27 10.90
CA ILE A 50 -2.32 -7.36 9.95
C ILE A 50 -2.38 -5.95 10.54
N TRP A 51 -2.80 -5.82 11.81
CA TRP A 51 -2.85 -4.54 12.51
C TRP A 51 -1.48 -3.89 12.65
N TRP A 52 -0.45 -4.68 12.97
CA TRP A 52 0.92 -4.21 13.05
C TRP A 52 1.43 -3.74 11.69
N LEU A 53 1.13 -4.47 10.61
CA LEU A 53 1.49 -4.08 9.24
C LEU A 53 0.82 -2.77 8.85
N ILE A 54 -0.48 -2.62 9.14
CA ILE A 54 -1.25 -1.39 8.90
C ILE A 54 -0.68 -0.23 9.72
N ALA A 55 -0.39 -0.44 11.01
CA ALA A 55 0.15 0.59 11.90
C ALA A 55 1.58 1.00 11.51
N ARG A 56 2.36 0.07 10.96
CA ARG A 56 3.72 0.33 10.49
C ARG A 56 3.75 0.87 9.06
N ASN A 57 2.66 0.78 8.31
CA ASN A 57 2.60 1.37 6.98
C ASN A 57 2.54 2.90 7.13
N PRO A 58 3.61 3.64 6.75
CA PRO A 58 3.62 5.09 6.80
C PRO A 58 2.59 5.71 5.83
N GLU A 59 2.12 4.93 4.85
CA GLU A 59 1.16 5.33 3.83
C GLU A 59 -0.27 4.83 4.14
N SER A 60 -0.65 4.80 5.42
CA SER A 60 -2.02 4.41 5.80
C SER A 60 -3.05 5.39 5.21
N PRO A 61 -4.18 4.91 4.64
CA PRO A 61 -5.21 5.77 4.07
C PRO A 61 -5.73 6.74 5.14
N GLY A 62 -5.48 8.05 4.95
CA GLY A 62 -5.86 9.12 5.86
C GLY A 62 -4.71 9.76 6.66
N LYS A 63 -3.50 9.19 6.67
CA LYS A 63 -2.30 9.90 7.14
C LYS A 63 -1.63 10.61 5.97
N ARG A 64 -1.31 11.89 6.18
CA ARG A 64 -0.52 12.67 5.24
C ARG A 64 0.90 12.09 5.19
N PRO A 65 1.47 11.84 4.02
CA PRO A 65 2.84 11.37 3.94
C PRO A 65 3.77 12.44 4.53
N THR A 66 4.60 12.05 5.48
CA THR A 66 5.64 12.92 6.06
C THR A 66 6.87 12.94 5.15
N TRP A 67 6.68 13.28 3.86
CA TRP A 67 7.81 13.45 2.95
C TRP A 67 8.59 14.70 3.33
N LEU A 68 9.91 14.58 3.41
CA LEU A 68 10.78 15.74 3.58
C LEU A 68 10.67 16.65 2.35
N PRO A 69 10.79 17.99 2.48
CA PRO A 69 10.70 18.89 1.34
C PRO A 69 11.66 18.54 0.19
N ALA A 70 12.85 18.01 0.51
CA ALA A 70 13.81 17.54 -0.47
C ALA A 70 13.30 16.31 -1.26
N GLU A 71 12.64 15.36 -0.59
CA GLU A 71 12.04 14.17 -1.22
C GLU A 71 10.88 14.58 -2.13
N GLN A 72 10.08 15.57 -1.72
CA GLN A 72 8.99 16.09 -2.54
C GLN A 72 9.52 16.69 -3.85
N ALA A 73 10.56 17.53 -3.76
CA ALA A 73 11.20 18.12 -4.94
C ALA A 73 11.81 17.05 -5.86
N GLU A 74 12.41 15.99 -5.29
CA GLU A 74 12.97 14.88 -6.06
C GLU A 74 11.86 14.09 -6.80
N ILE A 75 10.74 13.80 -6.13
CA ILE A 75 9.60 13.12 -6.74
C ILE A 75 9.02 13.95 -7.89
N LEU A 76 8.83 15.26 -7.68
CA LEU A 76 8.29 16.15 -8.72
C LEU A 76 9.25 16.25 -9.92
N ALA A 77 10.56 16.37 -9.67
CA ALA A 77 11.56 16.39 -10.73
C ALA A 77 11.62 15.06 -11.50
N LEU A 78 11.46 13.93 -10.81
CA LEU A 78 11.41 12.62 -11.43
C LEU A 78 10.16 12.46 -12.33
N LEU A 79 8.99 12.88 -11.84
CA LEU A 79 7.74 12.85 -12.60
C LEU A 79 7.83 13.70 -13.87
N GLU A 80 8.37 14.92 -13.77
CA GLU A 80 8.55 15.80 -14.92
C GLU A 80 9.53 15.19 -15.94
N LYS A 81 10.67 14.66 -15.46
CA LYS A 81 11.66 13.99 -16.32
C LYS A 81 11.08 12.77 -17.04
N GLU A 82 10.36 11.90 -16.32
CA GLU A 82 9.80 10.69 -16.91
C GLU A 82 8.64 11.02 -17.87
N SER A 83 7.91 12.11 -17.65
CA SER A 83 6.88 12.58 -18.60
C SER A 83 7.49 13.01 -19.94
N HIS A 84 8.60 13.77 -19.91
CA HIS A 84 9.31 14.17 -21.12
C HIS A 84 9.88 12.97 -21.87
N ARG A 85 10.38 11.97 -21.14
CA ARG A 85 10.85 10.72 -21.73
C ARG A 85 9.71 9.91 -22.33
N ALA A 86 8.59 9.79 -21.61
CA ALA A 86 7.42 9.03 -22.04
C ALA A 86 6.80 9.59 -23.32
N ALA A 87 6.82 10.91 -23.50
CA ALA A 87 6.31 11.56 -24.71
C ALA A 87 7.04 11.13 -26.01
N GLN A 88 8.26 10.58 -25.92
CA GLN A 88 9.03 10.13 -27.09
C GLN A 88 8.87 8.63 -27.39
N LEU A 89 8.08 7.91 -26.58
CA LEU A 89 7.91 6.47 -26.72
C LEU A 89 6.68 6.14 -27.58
N PRO A 90 6.65 4.96 -28.23
CA PRO A 90 5.52 4.54 -29.04
C PRO A 90 4.22 4.35 -28.25
N ASP A 91 4.31 4.07 -26.96
CA ASP A 91 3.21 3.94 -25.99
C ASP A 91 2.99 5.21 -25.14
N ALA A 92 3.36 6.38 -25.68
CA ALA A 92 3.33 7.66 -24.98
C ALA A 92 1.99 7.96 -24.29
N VAL A 93 0.86 7.70 -24.94
CA VAL A 93 -0.47 8.02 -24.39
C VAL A 93 -0.75 7.24 -23.09
N GLU A 94 -0.48 5.94 -23.09
CA GLU A 94 -0.75 5.06 -21.94
C GLU A 94 0.20 5.38 -20.77
N ARG A 95 1.50 5.61 -21.07
CA ARG A 95 2.47 5.98 -20.03
C ARG A 95 2.20 7.37 -19.45
N LEU A 96 1.81 8.34 -20.28
CA LEU A 96 1.47 9.70 -19.82
C LEU A 96 0.16 9.74 -19.04
N GLU A 97 -0.78 8.85 -19.32
CA GLU A 97 -2.00 8.70 -18.52
C GLU A 97 -1.69 8.23 -17.10
N TYR A 98 -0.84 7.21 -16.95
CA TYR A 98 -0.35 6.76 -15.64
C TYR A 98 0.40 7.88 -14.90
N LEU A 99 1.33 8.57 -15.57
CA LEU A 99 2.12 9.65 -14.95
C LEU A 99 1.26 10.85 -14.53
N SER A 100 0.22 11.17 -15.30
CA SER A 100 -0.77 12.20 -14.95
C SER A 100 -1.51 11.82 -13.66
N GLN A 101 -2.00 10.59 -13.56
CA GLN A 101 -2.70 10.11 -12.36
C GLN A 101 -1.78 10.15 -11.13
N GLU A 102 -0.54 9.71 -11.27
CA GLU A 102 0.43 9.74 -10.17
C GLU A 102 0.75 11.17 -9.72
N ALA A 103 0.94 12.09 -10.67
CA ALA A 103 1.20 13.50 -10.37
C ALA A 103 0.02 14.15 -9.62
N TRP A 104 -1.21 13.85 -10.03
CA TRP A 104 -2.41 14.29 -9.31
C TRP A 104 -2.53 13.68 -7.92
N HIS A 105 -2.17 12.41 -7.75
CA HIS A 105 -2.11 11.77 -6.43
C HIS A 105 -1.08 12.42 -5.50
N VAL A 106 0.08 12.80 -6.02
CA VAL A 106 1.11 13.54 -5.25
C VAL A 106 0.59 14.94 -4.89
N ALA A 107 -0.02 15.65 -5.83
CA ALA A 107 -0.57 17.00 -5.60
C ALA A 107 -1.71 17.01 -4.55
N ASP A 108 -2.52 15.96 -4.48
CA ASP A 108 -3.59 15.83 -3.48
C ASP A 108 -3.05 15.60 -2.06
N ARG A 109 -1.86 14.98 -1.95
CA ARG A 109 -1.22 14.68 -0.66
C ARG A 109 -0.39 15.83 -0.09
N LEU A 110 -0.03 16.83 -0.91
CA LEU A 110 0.79 17.97 -0.51
C LEU A 110 -0.06 19.19 -0.11
N ASP A 111 0.51 20.05 0.74
CA ASP A 111 -0.10 21.28 1.24
C ASP A 111 0.85 22.48 1.08
N GLY A 112 0.30 23.69 1.20
CA GLY A 112 1.07 24.93 1.18
C GLY A 112 1.75 25.20 -0.17
N GLU A 113 2.96 25.76 -0.14
CA GLU A 113 3.73 26.10 -1.34
C GLU A 113 4.06 24.86 -2.19
N ALA A 114 4.39 23.74 -1.55
CA ALA A 114 4.68 22.48 -2.25
C ALA A 114 3.48 21.94 -3.05
N LYS A 115 2.25 22.26 -2.64
CA LYS A 115 1.05 21.92 -3.40
C LYS A 115 0.98 22.66 -4.73
N VAL A 116 1.38 23.92 -4.74
CA VAL A 116 1.36 24.75 -5.97
C VAL A 116 2.36 24.20 -6.98
N ASP A 117 3.55 23.81 -6.53
CA ASP A 117 4.56 23.17 -7.38
C ASP A 117 4.06 21.84 -7.93
N ALA A 118 3.47 21.00 -7.08
CA ALA A 118 2.93 19.70 -7.49
C ALA A 118 1.78 19.83 -8.50
N LEU A 119 0.86 20.78 -8.29
CA LEU A 119 -0.22 21.09 -9.24
C LEU A 119 0.35 21.60 -10.57
N THR A 120 1.40 22.42 -10.53
CA THR A 120 2.07 22.93 -11.73
C THR A 120 2.66 21.79 -12.55
N VAL A 121 3.33 20.83 -11.90
CA VAL A 121 3.87 19.63 -12.55
C VAL A 121 2.74 18.76 -13.12
N ALA A 122 1.68 18.50 -12.35
CA ALA A 122 0.54 17.71 -12.80
C ALA A 122 -0.12 18.31 -14.06
N LEU A 123 -0.34 19.63 -14.07
CA LEU A 123 -0.91 20.35 -15.22
C LEU A 123 0.01 20.28 -16.45
N ARG A 124 1.33 20.37 -16.28
CA ARG A 124 2.28 20.21 -17.39
C ARG A 124 2.20 18.82 -18.01
N ILE A 125 2.15 17.78 -17.18
CA ILE A 125 2.04 16.39 -17.64
C ILE A 125 0.71 16.19 -18.39
N ASP A 126 -0.39 16.77 -17.90
CA ASP A 126 -1.69 16.72 -18.58
C ASP A 126 -1.66 17.39 -19.97
N LEU A 127 -0.97 18.53 -20.11
CA LEU A 127 -0.81 19.19 -21.42
C LEU A 127 -0.02 18.32 -22.40
N VAL A 128 1.02 17.63 -21.93
CA VAL A 128 1.81 16.70 -22.76
C VAL A 128 0.95 15.49 -23.14
N ARG A 129 0.18 14.93 -22.21
CA ARG A 129 -0.77 13.84 -22.46
C ARG A 129 -1.81 14.22 -23.51
N GLU A 130 -2.41 15.39 -23.40
CA GLU A 130 -3.40 15.89 -24.36
C GLU A 130 -2.80 16.04 -25.76
N ARG A 131 -1.57 16.56 -25.85
CA ARG A 131 -0.86 16.67 -27.13
C ARG A 131 -0.62 15.29 -27.75
N ALA A 132 -0.06 14.35 -27.00
CA ALA A 132 0.19 12.99 -27.47
C ALA A 132 -1.10 12.28 -27.92
N ARG A 133 -2.21 12.52 -27.22
CA ARG A 133 -3.53 11.97 -27.59
C ARG A 133 -4.04 12.54 -28.91
N ARG A 134 -3.86 13.84 -29.16
CA ARG A 134 -4.23 14.48 -30.43
C ARG A 134 -3.40 13.93 -31.59
N GLU A 135 -2.08 13.83 -31.41
CA GLU A 135 -1.17 13.29 -32.42
C GLU A 135 -1.50 11.83 -32.79
N ARG A 136 -1.90 11.00 -31.82
CA ARG A 136 -2.38 9.62 -32.07
C ARG A 136 -3.72 9.56 -32.81
N SER A 137 -4.60 10.55 -32.62
CA SER A 137 -5.92 10.56 -33.30
C SER A 137 -5.87 11.08 -34.73
N GLU A 138 -4.80 11.78 -35.11
CA GLU A 138 -4.59 12.31 -36.47
C GLU A 138 -3.84 11.33 -37.40
N HIS A 139 -3.30 10.23 -36.84
CA HIS A 139 -2.63 9.14 -37.57
C HIS A 139 -3.49 7.87 -37.57
#